data_AF-A0A936M514-F1
#
_entry.id   AF-A0A936M514-F1
#
_cell.length_a   1.000
_cell.length_b   1.000
_cell.length_c   1.000
_cell.angle_alpha   90.00
_cell.angle_beta   90.00
_cell.angle_gamma   90.00
#
_symmetry.space_group_name_H-M   'P 1'
#
loop_
_entity.id
_entity.type
_entity.pdbx_description
1 polymer ?
#
loop_
_entity_poly.entity_id
_entity_poly.type
_entity_poly.pdbx_seq_one_letter_code
_entity_poly.pdbx_strand_id
1 'polypeptide(L)'
;MPSSEFRLWADADRFARGALNFTPDPVQAEILRSTSRRILLNCCRQWGKSTVTAALIAHRLVHGGPRTLVVAVAPALRQSAELLHKTAAFLRLCDIRPRGDGRNQASLVLPNGARMVALPGRDATIRGFSAVSLLVFDEAARVPDETYFALRPMIAANSNAAIFAISTPHGQTGFFYDAWINGGSTWSRWQVTAPECPRIGPEFLEEERHNLTDIWFRQEYLCEFLQSQDCVFPADLVDAALFGSEDPL
;
A
#
# COMPACT_ATOMS: atom_id res chain seq x y z
N MET A 1 26.26 16.00 12.34
CA MET A 1 25.54 16.63 11.21
C MET A 1 25.56 15.64 10.05
N PRO A 2 24.49 15.45 9.27
CA PRO A 2 24.54 14.48 8.17
C PRO A 2 25.51 15.01 7.10
N SER A 3 26.41 14.14 6.64
CA SER A 3 27.41 14.41 5.60
C SER A 3 26.77 14.84 4.27
N SER A 4 27.56 15.46 3.39
CA SER A 4 27.16 15.95 2.06
C SER A 4 26.47 14.90 1.17
N GLU A 5 26.68 13.61 1.44
CA GLU A 5 26.00 12.50 0.75
C GLU A 5 24.48 12.46 0.97
N PHE A 6 23.97 12.91 2.12
CA PHE A 6 22.53 12.82 2.41
C PHE A 6 21.65 13.71 1.53
N ARG A 7 22.21 14.77 0.92
CA ARG A 7 21.48 15.61 -0.04
C ARG A 7 21.36 14.98 -1.43
N LEU A 8 22.26 14.06 -1.79
CA LEU A 8 22.23 13.36 -3.08
C LEU A 8 21.04 12.41 -3.21
N TRP A 9 20.47 11.98 -2.08
CA TRP A 9 19.40 10.98 -1.99
C TRP A 9 18.02 11.55 -1.62
N ALA A 10 17.80 12.87 -1.80
CA ALA A 10 16.48 13.45 -1.59
C ALA A 10 15.41 12.84 -2.52
N ASP A 11 15.83 12.34 -3.69
CA ASP A 11 15.01 11.58 -4.63
C ASP A 11 14.95 10.08 -4.24
N ALA A 12 13.74 9.53 -4.13
CA ALA A 12 13.54 8.17 -3.65
C ALA A 12 13.95 7.08 -4.66
N ASP A 13 13.89 7.34 -5.97
CA ASP A 13 14.38 6.42 -7.01
C ASP A 13 15.91 6.33 -6.97
N ARG A 14 16.56 7.49 -6.84
CA ARG A 14 18.00 7.54 -6.66
C ARG A 14 18.41 6.83 -5.36
N PHE A 15 17.73 7.11 -4.24
CA PHE A 15 17.97 6.43 -2.96
C PHE A 15 17.82 4.91 -3.07
N ALA A 16 16.78 4.43 -3.74
CA ALA A 16 16.57 3.00 -3.97
C ALA A 16 17.76 2.36 -4.70
N ARG A 17 18.21 2.96 -5.80
CA ARG A 17 19.30 2.41 -6.63
C ARG A 17 20.63 2.42 -5.91
N GLY A 18 20.97 3.51 -5.22
CA GLY A 18 22.28 3.68 -4.63
C GLY A 18 22.40 3.16 -3.21
N ALA A 19 21.45 3.49 -2.33
CA ALA A 19 21.55 3.17 -0.90
C ALA A 19 20.93 1.81 -0.56
N LEU A 20 19.88 1.41 -1.28
CA LEU A 20 19.15 0.16 -1.01
C LEU A 20 19.56 -1.01 -1.91
N ASN A 21 20.48 -0.78 -2.86
CA ASN A 21 20.83 -1.73 -3.92
C ASN A 21 19.59 -2.34 -4.60
N PHE A 22 18.53 -1.53 -4.73
CA PHE A 22 17.27 -1.93 -5.34
C PHE A 22 17.17 -1.29 -6.71
N THR A 23 17.09 -2.11 -7.75
CA THR A 23 16.89 -1.64 -9.13
C THR A 23 15.39 -1.72 -9.46
N PRO A 24 14.65 -0.60 -9.37
CA PRO A 24 13.23 -0.59 -9.70
C PRO A 24 13.04 -0.74 -11.21
N ASP A 25 12.02 -1.50 -11.60
CA ASP A 25 11.51 -1.50 -12.97
C ASP A 25 10.90 -0.13 -13.34
N PRO A 26 10.61 0.15 -14.63
CA PRO A 26 10.19 1.49 -15.05
C PRO A 26 8.99 2.04 -14.26
N VAL A 27 7.95 1.22 -14.06
CA VAL A 27 6.75 1.62 -13.32
C VAL A 27 7.05 1.80 -11.82
N GLN A 28 7.85 0.91 -11.22
CA GLN A 28 8.32 1.11 -9.84
C GLN A 28 9.10 2.42 -9.70
N ALA A 29 9.93 2.76 -10.67
CA ALA A 29 10.73 3.98 -10.64
C ALA A 29 9.85 5.25 -10.79
N GLU A 30 8.78 5.20 -11.58
CA GLU A 30 7.76 6.26 -11.63
C GLU A 30 7.07 6.47 -10.29
N ILE A 31 6.70 5.38 -9.61
CA ILE A 31 6.09 5.44 -8.28
C ILE A 31 7.07 6.06 -7.27
N LEU A 32 8.34 5.66 -7.31
CA LEU A 32 9.38 6.23 -6.44
C LEU A 32 9.57 7.73 -6.67
N ARG A 33 9.46 8.21 -7.92
CA ARG A 33 9.56 9.63 -8.26
C ARG A 33 8.26 10.43 -8.04
N SER A 34 7.15 9.74 -7.75
CA SER A 34 5.86 10.41 -7.59
C SER A 34 5.85 11.31 -6.35
N THR A 35 5.36 12.54 -6.52
CA THR A 35 5.12 13.49 -5.43
C THR A 35 3.70 13.37 -4.86
N SER A 36 2.90 12.43 -5.37
CA SER A 36 1.51 12.24 -4.95
C SER A 36 1.42 11.82 -3.48
N ARG A 37 0.42 12.37 -2.78
CA ARG A 37 0.14 12.07 -1.37
C ARG A 37 -0.94 10.99 -1.20
N ARG A 38 -1.49 10.50 -2.31
CA ARG A 38 -2.60 9.56 -2.36
C ARG A 38 -2.34 8.60 -3.51
N ILE A 39 -1.81 7.43 -3.17
CA ILE A 39 -1.38 6.43 -4.15
C ILE A 39 -2.22 5.17 -4.00
N LEU A 40 -2.75 4.66 -5.11
CA LEU A 40 -3.34 3.33 -5.24
C LEU A 40 -2.47 2.48 -6.16
N LEU A 41 -2.04 1.31 -5.68
CA LEU A 41 -1.38 0.30 -6.49
C LEU A 41 -2.28 -0.93 -6.58
N ASN A 42 -2.86 -1.15 -7.76
CA ASN A 42 -3.62 -2.36 -8.08
C ASN A 42 -2.77 -3.25 -9.00
N CYS A 43 -1.82 -3.98 -8.41
CA CYS A 43 -0.86 -4.76 -9.18
C CYS A 43 -0.94 -6.23 -8.83
N CYS A 44 -0.57 -7.10 -9.76
CA CYS A 44 -0.58 -8.54 -9.57
C CYS A 44 0.35 -8.97 -8.44
N ARG A 45 0.15 -10.18 -7.90
CA ARG A 45 1.11 -10.77 -6.96
C ARG A 45 2.49 -10.90 -7.61
N GLN A 46 3.52 -10.95 -6.77
CA GLN A 46 4.92 -11.08 -7.20
C GLN A 46 5.49 -9.94 -8.06
N TRP A 47 4.73 -8.90 -8.40
CA TRP A 47 5.27 -7.71 -9.08
C TRP A 47 6.24 -6.89 -8.23
N GLY A 48 6.08 -6.91 -6.89
CA GLY A 48 6.96 -6.19 -5.97
C GLY A 48 6.34 -4.96 -5.30
N LYS A 49 5.00 -4.87 -5.22
CA LYS A 49 4.26 -3.80 -4.50
C LYS A 49 4.86 -3.47 -3.14
N SER A 50 4.91 -4.45 -2.23
CA SER A 50 5.43 -4.23 -0.88
C SER A 50 6.94 -3.90 -0.86
N THR A 51 7.70 -4.31 -1.88
CA THR A 51 9.13 -3.99 -1.98
C THR A 51 9.33 -2.52 -2.36
N VAL A 52 8.67 -2.03 -3.41
CA VAL A 52 8.74 -0.60 -3.78
C VAL A 52 8.18 0.30 -2.67
N THR A 53 7.11 -0.14 -1.99
CA THR A 53 6.58 0.56 -0.81
C THR A 53 7.57 0.55 0.37
N ALA A 54 8.24 -0.56 0.65
CA ALA A 54 9.27 -0.61 1.70
C ALA A 54 10.46 0.32 1.40
N ALA A 55 10.86 0.46 0.12
CA ALA A 55 11.89 1.39 -0.30
C ALA A 55 11.49 2.86 -0.04
N LEU A 56 10.24 3.23 -0.36
CA LEU A 56 9.65 4.54 -0.04
C LEU A 56 9.58 4.81 1.46
N ILE A 57 9.18 3.81 2.24
CA ILE A 57 9.14 3.93 3.70
C ILE A 57 10.55 4.14 4.24
N ALA A 58 11.53 3.34 3.80
CA ALA A 58 12.93 3.48 4.22
C ALA A 58 13.46 4.88 3.90
N HIS A 59 13.23 5.38 2.68
CA HIS A 59 13.58 6.76 2.29
C HIS A 59 12.98 7.79 3.25
N ARG A 60 11.67 7.71 3.49
CA ARG A 60 10.95 8.64 4.38
C ARG A 60 11.47 8.59 5.81
N LEU A 61 11.80 7.42 6.34
CA LEU A 61 12.33 7.25 7.69
C LEU A 61 13.75 7.82 7.80
N VAL A 62 14.61 7.55 6.81
CA VAL A 62 16.01 8.01 6.78
C VAL A 62 16.12 9.53 6.65
N HIS A 63 15.34 10.12 5.74
CA HIS A 63 15.36 11.56 5.46
C HIS A 63 14.37 12.38 6.32
N GLY A 64 13.64 11.70 7.19
CA GLY A 64 12.72 12.29 8.15
C GLY A 64 13.41 12.77 9.42
N GLY A 65 12.65 12.74 10.52
CA GLY A 65 13.14 13.04 11.85
C GLY A 65 12.18 12.52 12.93
N PRO A 66 12.23 13.04 14.16
CA PRO A 66 11.48 12.49 15.30
C PRO A 66 9.95 12.63 15.16
N ARG A 67 9.48 13.46 14.22
CA ARG A 67 8.05 13.60 13.89
C ARG A 67 7.60 12.70 12.73
N THR A 68 8.50 11.95 12.13
CA THR A 68 8.17 11.01 11.05
C THR A 68 7.61 9.73 11.67
N LEU A 69 6.32 9.54 11.53
CA LEU A 69 5.62 8.32 11.90
C LEU A 69 5.00 7.67 10.65
N VAL A 70 5.34 6.41 10.41
CA VAL A 70 4.70 5.56 9.40
C VAL A 70 3.82 4.53 10.13
N VAL A 71 2.58 4.39 9.69
CA VAL A 71 1.66 3.35 10.19
C VAL A 71 1.32 2.45 9.01
N ALA A 72 1.59 1.15 9.14
CA ALA A 72 1.26 0.13 8.15
C ALA A 72 0.16 -0.78 8.70
N VAL A 73 -0.89 -0.99 7.91
CA VAL A 73 -2.06 -1.79 8.28
C VAL A 73 -2.30 -2.80 7.18
N ALA A 74 -2.63 -4.02 7.59
CA ALA A 74 -2.99 -5.12 6.70
C ALA A 74 -4.05 -5.99 7.40
N PRO A 75 -4.80 -6.86 6.70
CA PRO A 75 -5.88 -7.65 7.31
C PRO A 75 -5.46 -8.39 8.58
N ALA A 76 -4.24 -8.96 8.61
CA ALA A 76 -3.63 -9.55 9.79
C ALA A 76 -2.30 -8.86 10.17
N LEU A 77 -1.98 -8.81 11.47
CA LEU A 77 -0.72 -8.25 11.98
C LEU A 77 0.52 -8.87 11.34
N ARG A 78 0.49 -10.18 11.07
CA ARG A 78 1.59 -10.87 10.39
C ARG A 78 1.90 -10.26 9.01
N GLN A 79 0.88 -9.81 8.28
CA GLN A 79 1.05 -9.24 6.94
C GLN A 79 1.64 -7.83 7.01
N SER A 80 1.14 -6.97 7.89
CA SER A 80 1.72 -5.64 8.07
C SER A 80 3.14 -5.71 8.66
N ALA A 81 3.44 -6.72 9.49
CA ALA A 81 4.78 -6.99 9.97
C ALA A 81 5.76 -7.39 8.86
N GLU A 82 5.32 -8.07 7.80
CA GLU A 82 6.20 -8.37 6.65
C GLU A 82 6.67 -7.10 5.93
N LEU A 83 5.82 -6.09 5.78
CA LEU A 83 6.23 -4.79 5.23
C LEU A 83 7.25 -4.09 6.15
N LEU A 84 7.07 -4.21 7.47
CA LEU A 84 8.03 -3.72 8.46
C LEU A 84 9.37 -4.46 8.35
N HIS A 85 9.37 -5.78 8.19
CA HIS A 85 10.57 -6.60 8.01
C HIS A 85 11.33 -6.22 6.73
N LYS A 86 10.64 -6.05 5.61
CA LYS A 86 11.24 -5.58 4.34
C LYS A 86 11.86 -4.19 4.50
N THR A 87 11.17 -3.28 5.18
CA THR A 87 11.70 -1.95 5.48
C THR A 87 12.96 -2.05 6.35
N ALA A 88 12.94 -2.88 7.40
CA ALA A 88 14.10 -3.10 8.25
C ALA A 88 15.29 -3.72 7.49
N ALA A 89 15.05 -4.57 6.49
CA ALA A 89 16.10 -5.11 5.63
C ALA A 89 16.77 -4.00 4.81
N PHE A 90 15.99 -3.10 4.21
CA PHE A 90 16.53 -1.93 3.50
C PHE A 90 17.29 -0.98 4.42
N LEU A 91 16.79 -0.71 5.63
CA LEU A 91 17.49 0.13 6.60
C LEU A 91 18.87 -0.45 6.96
N ARG A 92 19.02 -1.77 7.05
CA ARG A 92 20.32 -2.42 7.32
C ARG A 92 21.32 -2.22 6.18
N LEU A 93 20.87 -2.09 4.94
CA LEU A 93 21.76 -1.76 3.81
C LEU A 93 22.31 -0.33 3.92
N CYS A 94 21.57 0.57 4.60
CA CYS A 94 22.04 1.90 4.96
C CYS A 94 22.88 1.93 6.25
N ASP A 95 23.34 0.78 6.75
CA ASP A 95 24.01 0.61 8.06
C ASP A 95 23.18 1.11 9.26
N ILE A 96 21.85 1.16 9.09
CA ILE A 96 20.92 1.53 10.16
C ILE A 96 20.34 0.24 10.74
N ARG A 97 20.63 -0.01 12.01
CA ARG A 97 20.03 -1.11 12.77
C ARG A 97 18.82 -0.59 13.57
N PRO A 98 17.59 -0.69 13.06
CA PRO A 98 16.41 -0.27 13.80
C PRO A 98 16.24 -1.09 15.08
N ARG A 99 15.68 -0.46 16.11
CA ARG A 99 15.24 -1.12 17.35
C ARG A 99 13.72 -1.07 17.45
N GLY A 100 13.11 -1.92 18.26
CA GLY A 100 11.69 -1.74 18.63
C GLY A 100 11.47 -0.40 19.34
N ASP A 101 10.26 0.16 19.24
CA ASP A 101 9.94 1.45 19.87
C ASP A 101 9.65 1.36 21.39
N GLY A 102 9.64 0.14 21.93
CA GLY A 102 9.39 -0.16 23.35
C GLY A 102 7.92 -0.05 23.77
N ARG A 103 6.99 0.21 22.84
CA ARG A 103 5.56 0.41 23.12
C ARG A 103 4.67 -0.53 22.30
N ASN A 104 5.05 -0.79 21.06
CA ASN A 104 4.29 -1.59 20.10
C ASN A 104 5.09 -2.82 19.71
N GLN A 105 4.42 -3.98 19.69
CA GLN A 105 5.06 -5.28 19.43
C GLN A 105 5.74 -5.33 18.05
N ALA A 106 5.04 -4.87 17.01
CA ALA A 106 5.56 -4.81 15.65
C ALA A 106 5.91 -3.36 15.29
N SER A 107 7.11 -2.92 15.68
CA SER A 107 7.57 -1.55 15.48
C SER A 107 9.06 -1.46 15.23
N LEU A 108 9.47 -0.35 14.64
CA LEU A 108 10.87 0.06 14.58
C LEU A 108 11.05 1.56 14.80
N VAL A 109 12.17 1.95 15.41
CA VAL A 109 12.62 3.33 15.59
C VAL A 109 14.08 3.47 15.17
N LEU A 110 14.38 4.56 14.47
CA LEU A 110 15.72 4.91 13.99
C LEU A 110 16.44 5.84 14.98
N PRO A 111 17.77 5.99 14.87
CA PRO A 111 18.53 6.96 15.68
C PRO A 111 18.07 8.42 15.54
N ASN A 112 17.49 8.79 14.40
CA ASN A 112 16.90 10.12 14.17
C ASN A 112 15.50 10.30 14.79
N GLY A 113 14.99 9.28 15.49
CA GLY A 113 13.66 9.27 16.12
C GLY A 113 12.50 8.94 15.17
N ALA A 114 12.73 8.81 13.87
CA ALA A 114 11.69 8.36 12.94
C ALA A 114 11.24 6.94 13.29
N ARG A 115 9.93 6.68 13.14
CA ARG A 115 9.31 5.44 13.63
C ARG A 115 8.35 4.86 12.61
N MET A 116 8.27 3.53 12.57
CA MET A 116 7.24 2.77 11.87
C MET A 116 6.55 1.81 12.83
N VAL A 117 5.23 1.68 12.71
CA VAL A 117 4.40 0.74 13.48
C VAL A 117 3.53 -0.06 12.53
N ALA A 118 3.48 -1.38 12.71
CA ALA A 118 2.57 -2.28 12.01
C ALA A 118 1.37 -2.63 12.90
N LEU A 119 0.17 -2.56 12.35
CA LEU A 119 -1.10 -2.83 13.05
C LEU A 119 -1.93 -3.88 12.28
N PRO A 120 -2.76 -4.67 12.97
CA PRO A 120 -3.77 -5.49 12.31
C PRO A 120 -4.91 -4.62 11.76
N GLY A 121 -5.61 -5.12 10.75
CA GLY A 121 -6.75 -4.44 10.11
C GLY A 121 -8.08 -4.69 10.81
N ARG A 122 -8.09 -5.39 11.94
CA ARG A 122 -9.28 -5.69 12.75
C ARG A 122 -8.89 -5.68 14.22
N ASP A 123 -8.83 -4.48 14.81
CA ASP A 123 -8.62 -4.31 16.26
C ASP A 123 -9.18 -2.94 16.69
N ALA A 124 -9.81 -2.89 17.86
CA ALA A 124 -10.32 -1.65 18.45
C ALA A 124 -9.20 -0.70 18.87
N THR A 125 -8.00 -1.22 19.15
CA THR A 125 -6.85 -0.44 19.64
C THR A 125 -5.99 0.16 18.53
N ILE A 126 -6.41 0.06 17.27
CA ILE A 126 -5.66 0.68 16.15
C ILE A 126 -5.70 2.20 16.17
N ARG A 127 -6.53 2.81 17.01
CA ARG A 127 -6.64 4.28 17.21
C ARG A 127 -5.56 4.78 18.17
N GLY A 128 -5.22 6.07 18.09
CA GLY A 128 -4.36 6.74 19.08
C GLY A 128 -2.99 7.22 18.58
N PHE A 129 -2.67 6.99 17.31
CA PHE A 129 -1.55 7.69 16.67
C PHE A 129 -2.01 9.05 16.14
N SER A 130 -1.18 10.08 16.32
CA SER A 130 -1.42 11.43 15.82
C SER A 130 -0.25 11.89 14.95
N ALA A 131 -0.54 12.84 14.05
CA ALA A 131 0.42 13.41 13.11
C ALA A 131 1.16 12.37 12.24
N VAL A 132 0.46 11.27 11.90
CA VAL A 132 0.99 10.21 11.02
C VAL A 132 1.44 10.84 9.70
N SER A 133 2.69 10.59 9.32
CA SER A 133 3.27 11.13 8.09
C SER A 133 2.92 10.28 6.87
N LEU A 134 2.82 8.96 7.04
CA LEU A 134 2.44 8.03 5.98
C LEU A 134 1.58 6.92 6.59
N LEU A 135 0.38 6.74 6.04
CA LEU A 135 -0.49 5.62 6.34
C LEU A 135 -0.47 4.66 5.15
N VAL A 136 -0.12 3.40 5.38
CA VAL A 136 -0.05 2.36 4.36
C VAL A 136 -1.10 1.30 4.64
N PHE A 137 -1.93 0.99 3.66
CA PHE A 137 -2.83 -0.16 3.66
C PHE A 137 -2.27 -1.21 2.70
N ASP A 138 -1.71 -2.29 3.25
CA ASP A 138 -1.28 -3.47 2.50
C ASP A 138 -2.44 -4.47 2.42
N GLU A 139 -2.59 -5.14 1.28
CA GLU A 139 -3.81 -5.85 0.90
C GLU A 139 -5.07 -4.99 1.11
N ALA A 140 -5.03 -3.73 0.65
CA ALA A 140 -6.06 -2.73 0.91
C ALA A 140 -7.49 -3.19 0.56
N ALA A 141 -7.68 -3.97 -0.50
CA ALA A 141 -9.00 -4.49 -0.89
C ALA A 141 -9.62 -5.47 0.14
N ARG A 142 -8.83 -5.93 1.11
CA ARG A 142 -9.25 -6.85 2.19
C ARG A 142 -9.30 -6.18 3.56
N VAL A 143 -8.94 -4.89 3.65
CA VAL A 143 -9.06 -4.13 4.88
C VAL A 143 -10.50 -3.60 5.00
N PRO A 144 -11.19 -3.80 6.14
CA PRO A 144 -12.55 -3.31 6.33
C PRO A 144 -12.65 -1.78 6.25
N ASP A 145 -13.76 -1.28 5.72
CA ASP A 145 -14.01 0.16 5.60
C ASP A 145 -14.01 0.87 6.95
N GLU A 146 -14.58 0.24 7.98
CA GLU A 146 -14.56 0.76 9.35
C GLU A 146 -13.14 1.05 9.84
N THR A 147 -12.17 0.21 9.45
CA THR A 147 -10.76 0.37 9.79
C THR A 147 -10.14 1.51 8.99
N TYR A 148 -10.42 1.58 7.69
CA TYR A 148 -10.00 2.71 6.86
C TYR A 148 -10.50 4.04 7.45
N PHE A 149 -11.80 4.16 7.72
CA PHE A 149 -12.40 5.35 8.30
C PHE A 149 -11.91 5.66 9.71
N ALA A 150 -11.60 4.64 10.53
CA ALA A 150 -11.02 4.82 11.85
C ALA A 150 -9.61 5.43 11.82
N LEU A 151 -8.81 5.09 10.81
CA LEU A 151 -7.40 5.48 10.69
C LEU A 151 -7.19 6.78 9.93
N ARG A 152 -8.08 7.14 9.00
CA ARG A 152 -7.98 8.39 8.23
C ARG A 152 -7.79 9.65 9.10
N PRO A 153 -8.44 9.82 10.26
CA PRO A 153 -8.22 11.01 11.10
C PRO A 153 -6.79 11.18 11.62
N MET A 154 -5.98 10.10 11.66
CA MET A 154 -4.61 10.15 12.19
C MET A 154 -3.66 11.05 11.41
N ILE A 155 -3.97 11.28 10.13
CA ILE A 155 -3.18 12.12 9.25
C ILE A 155 -3.63 13.60 9.28
N ALA A 156 -4.75 13.93 9.92
CA ALA A 156 -5.35 15.27 9.87
C ALA A 156 -4.46 16.37 10.45
N ALA A 157 -3.70 16.06 11.50
CA ALA A 157 -2.79 17.01 12.15
C ALA A 157 -1.46 17.21 11.39
N ASN A 158 -1.26 16.52 10.25
CA ASN A 158 -0.05 16.62 9.45
C ASN A 158 -0.42 16.97 8.00
N SER A 159 -0.25 18.25 7.64
CA SER A 159 -0.58 18.76 6.30
C SER A 159 0.23 18.11 5.19
N ASN A 160 1.34 17.41 5.48
CA ASN A 160 2.18 16.71 4.53
C ASN A 160 1.96 15.19 4.54
N ALA A 161 0.93 14.71 5.21
CA ALA A 161 0.66 13.29 5.33
C ALA A 161 0.21 12.63 4.01
N ALA A 162 0.69 11.41 3.79
CA ALA A 162 0.35 10.61 2.63
C ALA A 162 -0.44 9.34 3.00
N ILE A 163 -1.25 8.83 2.07
CA ILE A 163 -1.94 7.52 2.18
C ILE A 163 -1.58 6.70 0.95
N PHE A 164 -1.03 5.51 1.18
CA PHE A 164 -0.71 4.55 0.15
C PHE A 164 -1.60 3.32 0.38
N ALA A 165 -2.38 2.92 -0.62
CA ALA A 165 -3.16 1.69 -0.58
C ALA A 165 -2.66 0.76 -1.68
N ILE A 166 -2.15 -0.40 -1.30
CA ILE A 166 -1.53 -1.36 -2.21
C ILE A 166 -2.27 -2.69 -2.10
N SER A 167 -2.65 -3.27 -3.23
CA SER A 167 -3.46 -4.49 -3.23
C SER A 167 -3.45 -5.20 -4.58
N THR A 168 -4.04 -6.39 -4.58
CA THR A 168 -4.78 -6.96 -5.71
C THR A 168 -6.27 -6.61 -5.55
N PRO A 169 -7.10 -6.64 -6.59
CA PRO A 169 -8.52 -6.36 -6.43
C PRO A 169 -9.22 -7.49 -5.65
N HIS A 170 -10.36 -7.18 -5.05
CA HIS A 170 -11.20 -8.17 -4.37
C HIS A 170 -12.66 -7.72 -4.39
N GLY A 171 -13.43 -8.21 -5.37
CA GLY A 171 -14.81 -7.76 -5.54
C GLY A 171 -14.92 -6.33 -6.05
N GLN A 172 -16.15 -5.85 -6.22
CA GLN A 172 -16.48 -4.45 -6.52
C GLN A 172 -17.04 -3.76 -5.26
N THR A 173 -16.26 -3.78 -4.19
CA THR A 173 -16.70 -3.30 -2.88
C THR A 173 -15.53 -2.79 -2.03
N GLY A 174 -15.86 -1.99 -1.01
CA GLY A 174 -14.93 -1.46 -0.04
C GLY A 174 -14.12 -0.26 -0.56
N PHE A 175 -13.46 0.41 0.37
CA PHE A 175 -12.81 1.70 0.13
C PHE A 175 -11.73 1.66 -0.96
N PHE A 176 -11.07 0.50 -1.17
CA PHE A 176 -10.05 0.37 -2.19
C PHE A 176 -10.66 0.42 -3.59
N TYR A 177 -11.75 -0.31 -3.81
CA TYR A 177 -12.53 -0.25 -5.05
C TYR A 177 -13.12 1.15 -5.27
N ASP A 178 -13.74 1.72 -4.24
CA ASP A 178 -14.34 3.05 -4.35
C ASP A 178 -13.30 4.14 -4.63
N ALA A 179 -12.14 4.09 -3.98
CA ALA A 179 -11.05 5.01 -4.27
C ALA A 179 -10.51 4.80 -5.70
N TRP A 180 -10.47 3.55 -6.16
CA TRP A 180 -10.04 3.21 -7.51
C TRP A 180 -10.98 3.76 -8.58
N ILE A 181 -12.29 3.52 -8.46
CA ILE A 181 -13.28 3.91 -9.46
C ILE A 181 -13.70 5.38 -9.31
N ASN A 182 -14.04 5.78 -8.08
CA ASN A 182 -14.71 7.06 -7.79
C ASN A 182 -13.78 8.12 -7.17
N GLY A 183 -12.53 7.77 -6.83
CA GLY A 183 -11.61 8.68 -6.15
C GLY A 183 -11.11 9.89 -6.96
N GLY A 184 -11.45 9.97 -8.25
CA GLY A 184 -11.12 11.08 -9.15
C GLY A 184 -9.62 11.41 -9.23
N SER A 185 -9.28 12.67 -9.48
CA SER A 185 -7.90 13.18 -9.57
C SER A 185 -7.17 13.27 -8.23
N THR A 186 -7.87 13.03 -7.11
CA THR A 186 -7.26 13.04 -5.78
C THR A 186 -6.28 11.89 -5.61
N TRP A 187 -6.49 10.76 -6.32
CA TRP A 187 -5.63 9.58 -6.26
C TRP A 187 -4.81 9.42 -7.54
N SER A 188 -3.52 9.18 -7.38
CA SER A 188 -2.68 8.63 -8.44
C SER A 188 -2.77 7.11 -8.42
N ARG A 189 -2.98 6.50 -9.58
CA ARG A 189 -3.27 5.08 -9.73
C ARG A 189 -2.25 4.43 -10.64
N TRP A 190 -1.78 3.25 -10.24
CA TRP A 190 -0.99 2.37 -11.09
C TRP A 190 -1.60 0.98 -11.06
N GLN A 191 -1.78 0.41 -12.24
CA GLN A 191 -2.16 -0.98 -12.43
C GLN A 191 -1.02 -1.67 -13.17
N VAL A 192 -0.64 -2.86 -12.69
CA VAL A 192 0.31 -3.71 -13.40
C VAL A 192 -0.21 -5.14 -13.34
N THR A 193 -0.56 -5.67 -14.50
CA THR A 193 -1.01 -7.05 -14.67
C THR A 193 0.17 -8.01 -14.69
N ALA A 194 -0.10 -9.30 -14.54
CA ALA A 194 0.93 -10.32 -14.54
C ALA A 194 1.69 -10.45 -15.88
N PRO A 195 1.05 -10.30 -17.07
CA PRO A 195 1.76 -10.21 -18.34
C PRO A 195 2.76 -9.05 -18.44
N GLU A 196 2.52 -7.95 -17.72
CA GLU A 196 3.41 -6.79 -17.66
C GLU A 196 4.54 -6.97 -16.62
N CYS A 197 4.47 -8.02 -15.80
CA CYS A 197 5.45 -8.30 -14.77
C CYS A 197 6.63 -9.11 -15.36
N PRO A 198 7.87 -8.56 -15.43
CA PRO A 198 9.02 -9.26 -16.01
C PRO A 198 9.46 -10.50 -15.20
N ARG A 199 8.87 -10.71 -14.02
CA ARG A 199 9.19 -11.81 -13.09
C ARG A 199 8.24 -12.99 -13.26
N ILE A 200 7.19 -12.87 -14.07
CA ILE A 200 6.19 -13.91 -14.31
C ILE A 200 6.31 -14.35 -15.78
N GLY A 201 6.65 -15.62 -15.97
CA GLY A 201 6.80 -16.20 -17.30
C GLY A 201 5.46 -16.47 -17.99
N PRO A 202 5.39 -16.41 -19.33
CA PRO A 202 4.16 -16.69 -20.07
C PRO A 202 3.68 -18.13 -19.89
N GLU A 203 4.59 -19.10 -19.75
CA GLU A 203 4.24 -20.52 -19.54
C GLU A 203 3.47 -20.74 -18.22
N PHE A 204 3.90 -20.08 -17.15
CA PHE A 204 3.21 -20.12 -15.86
C PHE A 204 1.81 -19.52 -15.95
N LEU A 205 1.65 -18.41 -16.69
CA LEU A 205 0.34 -17.80 -16.89
C LEU A 205 -0.61 -18.68 -17.68
N GLU A 206 -0.11 -19.41 -18.68
CA GLU A 206 -0.95 -20.32 -19.45
C GLU A 206 -1.38 -21.53 -18.60
N GLU A 207 -0.46 -22.08 -17.78
CA GLU A 207 -0.79 -23.13 -16.82
C GLU A 207 -1.91 -22.68 -15.84
N GLU A 208 -1.76 -21.49 -15.24
CA GLU A 208 -2.75 -20.95 -14.33
C GLU A 208 -4.08 -20.65 -15.01
N ARG A 209 -4.07 -20.22 -16.27
CA ARG A 209 -5.27 -20.00 -17.08
C ARG A 209 -6.03 -21.29 -17.33
N HIS A 210 -5.35 -22.43 -17.40
CA HIS A 210 -5.98 -23.75 -17.53
C HIS A 210 -6.52 -24.28 -16.19
N ASN A 211 -5.86 -23.94 -15.08
CA ASN A 211 -6.19 -24.47 -13.75
C ASN A 211 -7.26 -23.65 -13.01
N LEU A 212 -7.41 -22.37 -13.33
CA LEU A 212 -8.34 -21.45 -12.68
C LEU A 212 -9.57 -21.17 -13.55
N THR A 213 -10.65 -20.72 -12.92
CA THR A 213 -11.77 -20.14 -13.66
C THR A 213 -11.38 -18.77 -14.21
N ASP A 214 -12.05 -18.34 -15.28
CA ASP A 214 -11.80 -17.02 -15.92
C ASP A 214 -11.84 -15.87 -14.90
N ILE A 215 -12.82 -15.88 -14.00
CA ILE A 215 -12.97 -14.82 -12.98
C ILE A 215 -11.78 -14.80 -12.01
N TRP A 216 -11.35 -15.98 -11.53
CA TRP A 216 -10.20 -16.06 -10.63
C TRP A 216 -8.92 -15.61 -11.33
N PHE A 217 -8.72 -16.05 -12.57
CA PHE A 217 -7.56 -15.65 -13.36
C PHE A 217 -7.51 -14.14 -13.60
N ARG A 218 -8.64 -13.54 -14.03
CA ARG A 218 -8.74 -12.11 -14.29
C ARG A 218 -8.55 -11.26 -13.04
N GLN A 219 -9.11 -11.68 -11.92
CA GLN A 219 -8.93 -10.97 -10.64
C GLN A 219 -7.47 -11.05 -10.16
N GLU A 220 -6.86 -12.24 -10.19
CA GLU A 220 -5.53 -12.49 -9.61
C GLU A 220 -4.39 -12.01 -10.51
N TYR A 221 -4.49 -12.23 -11.83
CA TYR A 221 -3.43 -11.96 -12.79
C TYR A 221 -3.67 -10.72 -13.64
N LEU A 222 -4.93 -10.37 -13.96
CA LEU A 222 -5.23 -9.17 -14.76
C LEU A 222 -5.64 -7.96 -13.90
N CYS A 223 -5.69 -8.14 -12.58
CA CYS A 223 -6.01 -7.08 -11.62
C CYS A 223 -7.38 -6.42 -11.88
N GLU A 224 -8.35 -7.19 -12.36
CA GLU A 224 -9.70 -6.70 -12.61
C GLU A 224 -10.59 -6.74 -11.36
N PHE A 225 -11.37 -5.68 -11.15
CA PHE A 225 -12.43 -5.65 -10.14
C PHE A 225 -13.69 -6.32 -10.69
N LEU A 226 -13.91 -7.58 -10.32
CA LEU A 226 -15.05 -8.37 -10.76
C LEU A 226 -16.06 -8.57 -9.62
N GLN A 227 -17.35 -8.57 -9.92
CA GLN A 227 -18.36 -9.00 -8.96
C GLN A 227 -18.18 -10.49 -8.65
N SER A 228 -18.27 -10.86 -7.38
CA SER A 228 -18.26 -12.29 -7.00
C SER A 228 -19.52 -12.97 -7.53
N GLN A 229 -19.40 -14.20 -8.04
CA GLN A 229 -20.56 -15.02 -8.41
C GLN A 229 -21.46 -15.36 -7.20
N ASP A 230 -20.97 -15.18 -5.98
CA ASP A 230 -21.77 -15.37 -4.76
C ASP A 230 -22.81 -14.25 -4.52
N CYS A 231 -22.71 -13.14 -5.27
CA CYS A 231 -23.79 -12.14 -5.30
C CYS A 231 -24.93 -12.66 -6.18
N VAL A 232 -25.95 -13.26 -5.56
CA VAL A 232 -27.22 -13.62 -6.22
C VAL A 232 -27.91 -12.39 -6.83
N PHE A 233 -27.60 -11.20 -6.32
CA PHE A 233 -28.15 -9.93 -6.80
C PHE A 233 -27.02 -8.95 -7.17
N PRO A 234 -27.05 -8.37 -8.37
CA PRO A 234 -26.17 -7.26 -8.76
C PRO A 234 -26.29 -6.08 -7.79
N ALA A 235 -25.19 -5.38 -7.52
CA ALA A 235 -25.16 -4.28 -6.55
C ALA A 235 -26.13 -3.14 -6.90
N ASP A 236 -26.27 -2.82 -8.19
CA ASP A 236 -27.23 -1.87 -8.74
C ASP A 236 -28.69 -2.26 -8.45
N LEU A 237 -28.99 -3.56 -8.45
CA LEU A 237 -30.34 -4.07 -8.13
C LEU A 237 -30.65 -3.99 -6.63
N VAL A 238 -29.63 -4.13 -5.78
CA VAL A 238 -29.74 -3.92 -4.32
C VAL A 238 -29.89 -2.43 -4.01
N ASP A 239 -29.09 -1.57 -4.63
CA ASP A 239 -29.15 -0.12 -4.45
C ASP A 239 -30.51 0.45 -4.92
N ALA A 240 -31.02 -0.02 -6.07
CA ALA A 240 -32.36 0.34 -6.54
C ALA A 240 -33.47 -0.10 -5.57
N ALA A 241 -33.31 -1.25 -4.91
CA ALA A 241 -34.27 -1.76 -3.93
C ALA A 241 -34.22 -1.02 -2.58
N LEU A 242 -33.04 -0.50 -2.18
CA LEU A 242 -32.83 0.18 -0.91
C LEU A 242 -33.10 1.69 -0.99
N PHE A 243 -32.72 2.33 -2.09
CA PHE A 243 -32.75 3.79 -2.23
C PHE A 243 -33.79 4.28 -3.23
N GLY A 244 -34.43 3.35 -3.96
CA GLY A 244 -35.41 3.68 -5.00
C GLY A 244 -34.75 4.27 -6.24
N SER A 245 -35.27 3.94 -7.42
CA SER A 245 -34.98 4.69 -8.63
C SER A 245 -35.70 6.03 -8.55
N GLU A 246 -35.04 7.07 -8.03
CA GLU A 246 -35.54 8.44 -8.24
C GLU A 246 -35.37 8.78 -9.72
N ASP A 247 -36.44 8.61 -10.50
CA ASP A 247 -36.57 9.22 -11.82
C ASP A 247 -36.53 10.74 -11.62
N PRO A 248 -35.58 11.47 -12.24
CA PRO A 248 -35.61 12.92 -12.20
C PRO A 248 -36.82 13.43 -13.01
N LEU A 249 -37.73 14.11 -12.33
CA LEU A 249 -38.81 14.93 -12.93
C LEU A 249 -38.23 16.18 -13.61
#